data_AF-A0A831XJV3-F1
#
_entry.id   AF-A0A831XJV3-F1
#
_cell.length_a   1.000
_cell.length_b   1.000
_cell.length_c   1.000
_cell.angle_alpha   90.00
_cell.angle_beta   90.00
_cell.angle_gamma   90.00
#
_symmetry.space_group_name_H-M   'P 1'
#
loop_
_entity.id
_entity.type
_entity.pdbx_description
1 polymer ?
#
loop_
_entity_poly.entity_id
_entity_poly.type
_entity_poly.pdbx_seq_one_letter_code
_entity_poly.pdbx_strand_id
1 'polypeptide(L)'
;MKVLLARLDVFAGRYDEALRKLAGIVPHDLHFTWQYGEVLRLLGQSHYRLGDLAEAERIFTGLHESAWRFHRRVARTYSVAIPKRRDADPDEVKRCVAAIKKDVEEQEAASAQDREGRTFLVLPVSVDPKSSQFGLESGLTDVLALFLADVLHRDTPMTLVQDRVIHEVLIDPGLADLLSTEGGQHVLASVLGARYVIECRFEKVGLVEGVAARIMDAQSHEKHLARPVDVERHTDVGAAVHRLAEALWTVVQETAESASDEPVNDGAGG
;
A
#
# COMPACT_ATOMS: atom_id res chain seq x y z
N MET A 1 -16.81 -19.00 17.56
CA MET A 1 -17.67 -18.17 16.68
C MET A 1 -17.18 -16.72 16.61
N LYS A 2 -16.99 -16.01 17.74
CA LYS A 2 -16.57 -14.58 17.75
C LYS A 2 -15.31 -14.27 16.91
N VAL A 3 -14.26 -15.07 17.04
CA VAL A 3 -13.01 -14.88 16.28
C VAL A 3 -13.22 -14.97 14.77
N LEU A 4 -14.08 -15.90 14.30
CA LEU A 4 -14.39 -16.04 12.88
C LEU A 4 -15.17 -14.83 12.36
N LEU A 5 -16.14 -14.34 13.12
CA LEU A 5 -16.91 -13.14 12.75
C LEU A 5 -16.02 -11.90 12.70
N ALA A 6 -15.17 -11.70 13.71
CA ALA A 6 -14.21 -10.60 13.71
C ALA A 6 -13.25 -10.67 12.53
N ARG A 7 -12.82 -11.87 12.13
CA ARG A 7 -12.00 -12.06 10.93
C ARG A 7 -12.72 -11.61 9.65
N LEU A 8 -14.00 -11.94 9.51
CA LEU A 8 -14.81 -11.47 8.38
C LEU A 8 -14.98 -9.95 8.39
N ASP A 9 -15.08 -9.33 9.57
CA ASP A 9 -15.13 -7.87 9.69
C ASP A 9 -13.82 -7.20 9.27
N VAL A 10 -12.66 -7.73 9.69
CA VAL A 10 -11.35 -7.27 9.22
C VAL A 10 -11.25 -7.37 7.69
N PHE A 11 -11.67 -8.49 7.11
CA PHE A 11 -11.63 -8.68 5.66
C PHE A 11 -12.57 -7.72 4.90
N ALA A 12 -13.60 -7.22 5.56
CA ALA A 12 -14.51 -6.23 5.00
C ALA A 12 -14.16 -4.79 5.41
N GLY A 13 -12.99 -4.55 6.00
CA GLY A 13 -12.55 -3.24 6.44
C GLY A 13 -13.29 -2.67 7.66
N ARG A 14 -14.13 -3.46 8.34
CA ARG A 14 -14.90 -3.04 9.52
C ARG A 14 -14.08 -3.26 10.81
N TYR A 15 -12.99 -2.52 10.97
CA TYR A 15 -12.05 -2.72 12.06
C TYR A 15 -12.65 -2.46 13.46
N ASP A 16 -13.49 -1.44 13.62
CA ASP A 16 -14.18 -1.16 14.89
C ASP A 16 -15.11 -2.30 15.33
N GLU A 17 -15.79 -2.91 14.36
CA GLU A 17 -16.67 -4.06 14.57
C GLU A 17 -15.87 -5.31 14.98
N ALA A 18 -14.69 -5.49 14.39
CA ALA A 18 -13.77 -6.56 14.76
C ALA A 18 -13.25 -6.36 16.20
N LEU A 19 -12.82 -5.15 16.57
CA LEU A 19 -12.38 -4.83 17.93
C LEU A 19 -13.47 -5.15 18.96
N ARG A 20 -14.71 -4.71 18.73
CA ARG A 20 -15.84 -5.00 19.63
C ARG A 20 -16.09 -6.49 19.82
N LYS A 21 -15.91 -7.30 18.78
CA LYS A 21 -16.12 -8.76 18.85
C LYS A 21 -14.99 -9.49 19.55
N LEU A 22 -13.77 -8.96 19.45
CA LEU A 22 -12.56 -9.52 20.05
C LEU A 22 -12.32 -9.03 21.48
N ALA A 23 -12.98 -7.93 21.88
CA ALA A 23 -12.89 -7.36 23.21
C ALA A 23 -13.15 -8.40 24.30
N GLY A 24 -12.21 -8.50 25.25
CA GLY A 24 -12.32 -9.37 26.42
C GLY A 24 -12.07 -10.85 26.17
N ILE A 25 -11.72 -11.28 24.94
CA ILE A 25 -11.31 -12.68 24.70
C ILE A 25 -9.95 -12.92 25.37
N VAL A 26 -9.91 -13.86 26.32
CA VAL A 26 -8.67 -14.29 26.97
C VAL A 26 -8.27 -15.71 26.53
N PRO A 27 -7.01 -16.14 26.73
CA PRO A 27 -6.55 -17.45 26.25
C PRO A 27 -7.41 -18.64 26.73
N HIS A 28 -7.96 -18.57 27.94
CA HIS A 28 -8.77 -19.63 28.54
C HIS A 28 -10.17 -19.77 27.91
N ASP A 29 -10.64 -18.76 27.17
CA ASP A 29 -11.90 -18.80 26.43
C ASP A 29 -11.78 -19.62 25.12
N LEU A 30 -10.56 -20.00 24.76
CA LEU A 30 -10.23 -20.60 23.48
C LEU A 30 -9.87 -22.07 23.65
N HIS A 31 -10.30 -22.87 22.69
CA HIS A 31 -10.07 -24.31 22.71
C HIS A 31 -8.61 -24.66 22.38
N PHE A 32 -7.97 -23.84 21.56
CA PHE A 32 -6.58 -24.04 21.15
C PHE A 32 -5.76 -22.75 21.26
N THR A 33 -4.49 -22.89 21.66
CA THR A 33 -3.55 -21.77 21.83
C THR A 33 -3.30 -21.00 20.53
N TRP A 34 -3.35 -21.65 19.36
CA TRP A 34 -3.21 -20.97 18.07
C TRP A 34 -4.32 -19.96 17.81
N GLN A 35 -5.52 -20.18 18.37
CA GLN A 35 -6.64 -19.25 18.22
C GLN A 35 -6.36 -17.93 18.91
N TYR A 36 -5.57 -17.95 19.99
CA TYR A 36 -5.19 -16.72 20.68
C TYR A 36 -4.22 -15.89 19.85
N GLY A 37 -3.30 -16.54 19.13
CA GLY A 37 -2.46 -15.85 18.16
C GLY A 37 -3.28 -15.20 17.02
N GLU A 38 -4.36 -15.84 16.57
CA GLU A 38 -5.30 -15.22 15.63
C GLU A 38 -6.03 -14.01 16.22
N VAL A 39 -6.44 -14.08 17.49
CA VAL A 39 -7.06 -12.93 18.19
C VAL A 39 -6.10 -11.76 18.25
N LEU A 40 -4.86 -11.99 18.71
CA LEU A 40 -3.82 -10.97 18.78
C LEU A 40 -3.52 -10.38 17.39
N ARG A 41 -3.44 -11.21 16.34
CA ARG A 41 -3.26 -10.72 14.97
C ARG A 41 -4.37 -9.77 14.55
N LEU A 42 -5.64 -10.18 14.68
CA LEU A 42 -6.78 -9.37 14.26
C LEU A 42 -6.91 -8.08 15.07
N LEU A 43 -6.65 -8.12 16.38
CA LEU A 43 -6.61 -6.93 17.23
C LEU A 43 -5.51 -5.97 16.78
N GLY A 44 -4.27 -6.48 16.60
CA GLY A 44 -3.13 -5.67 16.18
C GLY A 44 -3.36 -4.99 14.83
N GLN A 45 -3.90 -5.73 13.85
CA GLN A 45 -4.26 -5.17 12.53
C GLN A 45 -5.37 -4.10 12.64
N SER A 46 -6.38 -4.34 13.48
CA SER A 46 -7.47 -3.39 13.66
C SER A 46 -7.00 -2.09 14.32
N HIS A 47 -6.21 -2.17 15.40
CA HIS A 47 -5.60 -1.00 16.03
C HIS A 47 -4.66 -0.25 15.09
N TYR A 48 -3.84 -0.99 14.32
CA TYR A 48 -2.99 -0.39 13.29
C TYR A 48 -3.83 0.40 12.29
N ARG A 49 -4.87 -0.20 11.70
CA ARG A 49 -5.72 0.46 10.70
C ARG A 49 -6.49 1.66 11.25
N LEU A 50 -6.91 1.61 12.52
CA LEU A 50 -7.57 2.72 13.21
C LEU A 50 -6.61 3.81 13.71
N GLY A 51 -5.29 3.64 13.56
CA GLY A 51 -4.29 4.63 13.95
C GLY A 51 -3.85 4.57 15.42
N ASP A 52 -4.33 3.60 16.20
CA ASP A 52 -3.86 3.34 17.56
C ASP A 52 -2.55 2.54 17.53
N LEU A 53 -1.47 3.23 17.14
CA LEU A 53 -0.17 2.62 16.90
C LEU A 53 0.53 2.12 18.17
N ALA A 54 0.20 2.69 19.33
CA ALA A 54 0.76 2.27 20.61
C ALA A 54 0.20 0.90 21.01
N GLU A 55 -1.12 0.73 20.89
CA GLU A 55 -1.79 -0.53 21.20
C GLU A 55 -1.45 -1.61 20.16
N ALA A 56 -1.39 -1.25 18.87
CA ALA A 56 -0.93 -2.15 17.82
C ALA A 56 0.47 -2.70 18.11
N GLU A 57 1.42 -1.84 18.51
CA GLU A 57 2.78 -2.27 18.85
C GLU A 57 2.80 -3.24 20.02
N ARG A 58 2.10 -2.89 21.11
CA ARG A 58 2.00 -3.75 22.31
C ARG A 58 1.49 -5.15 21.95
N ILE A 59 0.44 -5.21 21.13
CA ILE A 59 -0.16 -6.47 20.69
C ILE A 59 0.77 -7.27 19.78
N PHE A 60 1.42 -6.62 18.81
CA PHE A 60 2.36 -7.31 17.91
C PHE A 60 3.63 -7.78 18.62
N THR A 61 4.11 -7.07 19.64
CA THR A 61 5.17 -7.57 20.53
C THR A 61 4.74 -8.85 21.23
N GLY A 62 3.53 -8.89 21.79
CA GLY A 62 2.98 -10.13 22.37
C GLY A 62 2.77 -11.24 21.34
N LEU A 63 2.36 -10.90 20.11
CA LEU A 63 2.23 -11.86 19.02
C LEU A 63 3.59 -12.43 18.57
N HIS A 64 4.67 -11.64 18.69
CA HIS A 64 6.03 -12.08 18.38
C HIS A 64 6.51 -13.22 19.30
N GLU A 65 6.00 -13.25 20.53
CA GLU A 65 6.28 -14.33 21.51
C GLU A 65 5.48 -15.61 21.23
N SER A 66 4.57 -15.60 20.25
CA SER A 66 3.79 -16.78 19.85
C SER A 66 4.69 -17.94 19.40
N ALA A 67 4.30 -19.16 19.78
CA ALA A 67 4.96 -20.39 19.32
C ALA A 67 4.85 -20.58 17.80
N TRP A 68 3.88 -19.94 17.14
CA TRP A 68 3.53 -20.16 15.74
C TRP A 68 4.33 -19.27 14.79
N ARG A 69 5.10 -19.90 13.89
CA ARG A 69 5.98 -19.21 12.92
C ARG A 69 5.26 -18.17 12.06
N PHE A 70 4.01 -18.45 11.66
CA PHE A 70 3.20 -17.53 10.86
C PHE A 70 2.93 -16.23 11.62
N HIS A 71 2.44 -16.31 12.86
CA HIS A 71 2.17 -15.15 13.72
C HIS A 71 3.40 -14.29 13.99
N ARG A 72 4.56 -14.93 14.24
CA ARG A 72 5.82 -14.19 14.42
C ARG A 72 6.23 -13.41 13.17
N ARG A 73 5.96 -13.96 11.98
CA ARG A 73 6.23 -13.27 10.71
C ARG A 73 5.34 -12.05 10.53
N VAL A 74 4.05 -12.18 10.85
CA VAL A 74 3.11 -11.03 10.84
C VAL A 74 3.58 -9.97 11.85
N ALA A 75 3.90 -10.36 13.08
CA ALA A 75 4.40 -9.45 14.11
C ALA A 75 5.66 -8.69 13.65
N ARG A 76 6.64 -9.38 13.05
CA ARG A 76 7.85 -8.77 12.50
C ARG A 76 7.57 -7.77 11.38
N THR A 77 6.52 -8.01 10.60
CA THR A 77 6.09 -7.13 9.51
C THR A 77 5.61 -5.80 10.10
N TYR A 78 4.75 -5.83 11.11
CA TYR A 78 4.25 -4.60 11.74
C TYR A 78 5.26 -3.92 12.66
N SER A 79 6.22 -4.64 13.25
CA SER A 79 7.27 -4.01 14.07
C SER A 79 8.17 -3.08 13.26
N VAL A 80 8.27 -3.27 11.94
CA VAL A 80 8.98 -2.36 11.04
C VAL A 80 8.07 -1.22 10.55
N ALA A 81 6.80 -1.50 10.30
CA ALA A 81 5.85 -0.53 9.76
C ALA A 81 5.39 0.52 10.80
N ILE A 82 5.17 0.12 12.06
CA ILE A 82 4.64 0.99 13.10
C ILE A 82 5.54 2.20 13.40
N PRO A 83 6.86 2.06 13.61
CA PRO A 83 7.74 3.21 13.84
C PRO A 83 7.70 4.23 12.70
N LYS A 84 7.71 3.76 11.44
CA LYS A 84 7.67 4.61 10.25
C LYS A 84 6.42 5.49 10.21
N ARG A 85 5.28 4.92 10.62
CA ARG A 85 4.01 5.62 10.71
C ARG A 85 3.92 6.54 11.94
N ARG A 86 4.56 6.18 13.06
CA ARG A 86 4.53 6.94 14.33
C ARG A 86 5.31 8.24 14.27
N ASP A 87 6.46 8.28 13.60
CA ASP A 87 7.36 9.43 13.59
C ASP A 87 6.81 10.66 12.80
N ALA A 88 5.50 10.70 12.51
CA ALA A 88 4.80 11.74 11.76
C ALA A 88 4.26 12.82 12.69
N ASP A 89 4.54 14.10 12.37
CA ASP A 89 3.88 15.23 13.03
C ASP A 89 2.46 15.41 12.44
N PRO A 90 1.39 15.19 13.23
CA PRO A 90 0.01 15.32 12.75
C PRO A 90 -0.33 16.73 12.23
N ASP A 91 0.33 17.76 12.72
CA ASP A 91 0.05 19.15 12.32
C ASP A 91 0.78 19.54 11.02
N GLU A 92 1.93 18.94 10.74
CA GLU A 92 2.59 19.04 9.43
C GLU A 92 1.76 18.35 8.35
N VAL A 93 1.26 17.15 8.66
CA VAL A 93 0.40 16.35 7.79
C VAL A 93 -0.89 17.09 7.42
N LYS A 94 -1.62 17.64 8.41
CA LYS A 94 -2.85 18.41 8.14
C LYS A 94 -2.61 19.61 7.23
N ARG A 95 -1.49 20.32 7.42
CA ARG A 95 -1.10 21.44 6.55
C ARG A 95 -0.82 20.96 5.13
N CYS A 96 -0.16 19.82 4.97
CA CYS A 96 0.10 19.23 3.66
C CYS A 96 -1.20 18.83 2.94
N VAL A 97 -2.15 18.17 3.63
CA VAL A 97 -3.46 17.81 3.06
C VAL A 97 -4.25 19.06 2.64
N ALA A 98 -4.27 20.10 3.47
CA ALA A 98 -4.95 21.35 3.15
C ALA A 98 -4.34 22.04 1.91
N ALA A 99 -3.01 22.01 1.79
CA ALA A 99 -2.31 22.52 0.60
C ALA A 99 -2.68 21.71 -0.65
N ILE A 100 -2.66 20.37 -0.57
CA ILE A 100 -3.03 19.49 -1.68
C ILE A 100 -4.46 19.76 -2.16
N LYS A 101 -5.43 19.91 -1.24
CA LYS A 101 -6.81 20.24 -1.61
C LYS A 101 -6.91 21.54 -2.39
N LYS A 102 -6.24 22.58 -1.89
CA LYS A 102 -6.20 23.87 -2.55
C LYS A 102 -5.57 23.76 -3.94
N ASP A 103 -4.47 23.03 -4.05
CA ASP A 103 -3.78 22.82 -5.32
C ASP A 103 -4.62 21.99 -6.30
N VAL A 104 -5.38 20.99 -5.84
CA VAL A 104 -6.34 20.24 -6.69
C VAL A 104 -7.42 21.18 -7.25
N GLU A 105 -8.03 22.01 -6.39
CA GLU A 105 -9.06 22.98 -6.80
C GLU A 105 -8.51 24.02 -7.80
N GLU A 106 -7.25 24.44 -7.62
CA GLU A 106 -6.57 25.38 -8.52
C GLU A 106 -6.09 24.71 -9.83
N GLN A 107 -5.75 23.43 -9.81
CA GLN A 107 -5.25 22.69 -10.98
C GLN A 107 -6.37 22.19 -11.90
N GLU A 108 -7.59 21.96 -11.38
CA GLU A 108 -8.78 21.85 -12.24
C GLU A 108 -8.98 23.11 -13.11
N ALA A 109 -8.39 24.25 -12.74
CA ALA A 109 -8.42 25.50 -13.49
C ALA A 109 -7.17 25.77 -14.37
N ALA A 110 -6.10 24.98 -14.26
CA ALA A 110 -4.84 25.21 -14.99
C ALA A 110 -4.28 23.90 -15.60
N SER A 111 -4.16 23.87 -16.92
CA SER A 111 -3.62 22.73 -17.69
C SER A 111 -2.25 22.28 -17.19
N ALA A 112 -2.09 20.95 -17.04
CA ALA A 112 -0.92 20.24 -16.57
C ALA A 112 0.40 20.83 -17.09
N GLN A 113 1.13 21.51 -16.20
CA GLN A 113 2.50 21.93 -16.48
C GLN A 113 3.45 20.76 -16.31
N ASP A 114 4.35 20.68 -17.28
CA ASP A 114 5.44 19.73 -17.44
C ASP A 114 6.39 19.79 -16.23
N ARG A 115 6.10 18.97 -15.21
CA ARG A 115 7.04 18.72 -14.11
C ARG A 115 7.83 17.49 -14.50
N GLU A 116 9.12 17.66 -14.76
CA GLU A 116 10.13 16.59 -14.90
C GLU A 116 10.26 15.82 -13.57
N GLY A 117 9.22 15.07 -13.20
CA GLY A 117 9.18 14.32 -11.96
C GLY A 117 9.90 12.99 -12.12
N ARG A 118 10.96 12.75 -11.37
CA ARG A 118 11.45 11.38 -11.13
C ARG A 118 10.79 10.81 -9.88
N THR A 119 9.47 10.97 -9.73
CA THR A 119 8.77 10.66 -8.47
C THR A 119 7.76 9.53 -8.65
N PHE A 120 7.81 8.53 -7.78
CA PHE A 120 6.77 7.51 -7.62
C PHE A 120 5.72 7.91 -6.59
N LEU A 121 4.46 7.68 -6.91
CA LEU A 121 3.34 7.62 -5.98
C LEU A 121 2.89 6.17 -5.85
N VAL A 122 3.14 5.54 -4.69
CA VAL A 122 2.73 4.15 -4.45
C VAL A 122 1.40 4.14 -3.69
N LEU A 123 0.33 3.72 -4.36
CA LEU A 123 -0.99 3.66 -3.75
C LEU A 123 -1.11 2.46 -2.81
N PRO A 124 -2.00 2.53 -1.79
CA PRO A 124 -2.32 1.37 -0.98
C PRO A 124 -2.82 0.22 -1.84
N VAL A 125 -2.59 -0.97 -1.32
CA VAL A 125 -3.01 -2.18 -2.01
C VAL A 125 -4.53 -2.25 -2.04
N SER A 126 -5.09 -2.37 -3.24
CA SER A 126 -6.50 -2.72 -3.40
C SER A 126 -6.67 -4.22 -3.18
N VAL A 127 -7.68 -4.58 -2.39
CA VAL A 127 -7.91 -5.97 -1.97
C VAL A 127 -9.33 -6.37 -2.33
N ASP A 128 -9.46 -7.42 -3.15
CA ASP A 128 -10.71 -8.18 -3.21
C ASP A 128 -10.64 -9.29 -2.14
N PRO A 129 -11.51 -9.25 -1.11
CA PRO A 129 -11.51 -10.25 -0.04
C PRO A 129 -11.73 -11.69 -0.53
N LYS A 130 -12.29 -11.87 -1.74
CA LYS A 130 -12.51 -13.19 -2.34
C LYS A 130 -11.25 -13.78 -2.97
N SER A 131 -10.30 -12.95 -3.37
CA SER A 131 -9.10 -13.37 -4.11
C SER A 131 -7.81 -13.29 -3.31
N SER A 132 -7.80 -12.63 -2.14
CA SER A 132 -6.57 -12.32 -1.39
C SER A 132 -6.66 -12.66 0.10
N GLN A 133 -6.84 -13.94 0.42
CA GLN A 133 -6.87 -14.33 1.83
C GLN A 133 -5.48 -14.23 2.46
N PHE A 134 -4.43 -14.63 1.74
CA PHE A 134 -3.06 -14.57 2.26
C PHE A 134 -2.60 -13.14 2.44
N GLY A 135 -2.90 -12.23 1.50
CA GLY A 135 -2.55 -10.82 1.61
C GLY A 135 -3.07 -10.20 2.91
N LEU A 136 -4.36 -10.42 3.22
CA LEU A 136 -5.01 -9.93 4.43
C LEU A 136 -4.47 -10.60 5.71
N GLU A 137 -4.29 -11.92 5.69
CA GLU A 137 -3.83 -12.66 6.86
C GLU A 137 -2.37 -12.40 7.20
N SER A 138 -1.51 -12.25 6.19
CA SER A 138 -0.09 -11.96 6.37
C SER A 138 0.17 -10.51 6.80
N GLY A 139 -0.81 -9.63 6.63
CA GLY A 139 -0.67 -8.19 6.83
C GLY A 139 0.02 -7.47 5.69
N LEU A 140 0.35 -8.17 4.59
CA LEU A 140 0.98 -7.55 3.43
C LEU A 140 0.12 -6.44 2.81
N THR A 141 -1.21 -6.58 2.84
CA THR A 141 -2.14 -5.53 2.38
C THR A 141 -1.95 -4.19 3.08
N ASP A 142 -1.38 -4.20 4.29
CA ASP A 142 -1.23 -3.03 5.13
C ASP A 142 0.13 -2.37 4.99
N VAL A 143 1.14 -3.15 4.57
CA VAL A 143 2.55 -2.72 4.61
C VAL A 143 3.25 -2.79 3.25
N LEU A 144 2.64 -3.43 2.26
CA LEU A 144 3.28 -3.65 0.95
C LEU A 144 3.62 -2.33 0.27
N ALA A 145 2.69 -1.37 0.25
CA ALA A 145 2.95 -0.06 -0.34
C ALA A 145 4.16 0.63 0.32
N LEU A 146 4.20 0.64 1.65
CA LEU A 146 5.30 1.19 2.44
C LEU A 146 6.64 0.51 2.11
N PHE A 147 6.69 -0.82 2.15
CA PHE A 147 7.92 -1.57 1.89
C PHE A 147 8.37 -1.46 0.43
N LEU A 148 7.42 -1.47 -0.50
CA LEU A 148 7.71 -1.29 -1.92
C LEU A 148 8.29 0.10 -2.17
N ALA A 149 7.71 1.13 -1.56
CA ALA A 149 8.22 2.48 -1.63
C ALA A 149 9.67 2.52 -1.10
N ASP A 150 9.94 1.99 0.10
CA ASP A 150 11.31 1.95 0.66
C ASP A 150 12.33 1.28 -0.29
N VAL A 151 11.96 0.16 -0.90
CA VAL A 151 12.83 -0.57 -1.82
C VAL A 151 13.07 0.24 -3.09
N LEU A 152 12.01 0.81 -3.69
CA LEU A 152 12.13 1.66 -4.86
C LEU A 152 13.00 2.89 -4.59
N HIS A 153 12.85 3.54 -3.45
CA HIS A 153 13.67 4.70 -3.08
C HIS A 153 15.15 4.37 -2.93
N ARG A 154 15.45 3.20 -2.37
CA ARG A 154 16.83 2.78 -2.14
C ARG A 154 17.50 2.27 -3.42
N ASP A 155 16.74 1.55 -4.25
CA ASP A 155 17.30 0.75 -5.34
C ASP A 155 17.14 1.44 -6.72
N THR A 156 16.45 2.60 -6.78
CA THR A 156 16.26 3.38 -8.03
C THR A 156 16.64 4.84 -7.82
N PRO A 157 16.94 5.61 -8.90
CA PRO A 157 17.22 7.05 -8.81
C PRO A 157 15.95 7.90 -8.60
N MET A 158 14.80 7.27 -8.35
CA MET A 158 13.51 7.94 -8.23
C MET A 158 13.25 8.41 -6.80
N THR A 159 12.64 9.57 -6.67
CA THR A 159 12.06 10.08 -5.42
C THR A 159 10.70 9.44 -5.16
N LEU A 160 10.24 9.47 -3.92
CA LEU A 160 8.90 9.02 -3.55
C LEU A 160 8.06 10.21 -3.09
N VAL A 161 6.77 10.18 -3.41
CA VAL A 161 5.79 10.89 -2.60
C VAL A 161 5.81 10.29 -1.20
N GLN A 162 5.90 11.14 -0.18
CA GLN A 162 6.00 10.67 1.20
C GLN A 162 4.78 9.83 1.60
N ASP A 163 5.02 8.63 2.12
CA ASP A 163 4.00 7.65 2.55
C ASP A 163 2.95 8.24 3.51
N ARG A 164 3.36 9.21 4.34
CA ARG A 164 2.47 9.91 5.27
C ARG A 164 1.42 10.78 4.58
N VAL A 165 1.81 11.45 3.50
CA VAL A 165 0.90 12.25 2.68
C VAL A 165 -0.15 11.32 2.06
N ILE A 166 0.29 10.16 1.57
CA ILE A 166 -0.59 9.15 0.97
C ILE A 166 -1.60 8.64 2.00
N HIS A 167 -1.16 8.26 3.20
CA HIS A 167 -2.04 7.77 4.26
C HIS A 167 -3.15 8.78 4.62
N GLU A 168 -2.85 10.07 4.59
CA GLU A 168 -3.76 11.12 5.07
C GLU A 168 -4.65 11.66 3.97
N VAL A 169 -4.17 11.66 2.72
CA VAL A 169 -5.00 11.73 1.51
C VAL A 169 -6.09 10.65 1.53
N LEU A 170 -5.80 9.44 2.03
CA LEU A 170 -6.78 8.36 2.10
C LEU A 170 -7.76 8.46 3.26
N ILE A 171 -7.37 9.13 4.36
CA ILE A 171 -8.29 9.40 5.46
C ILE A 171 -9.27 10.51 5.07
N ASP A 172 -8.82 11.46 4.25
CA ASP A 172 -9.68 12.54 3.77
C ASP A 172 -10.69 12.02 2.72
N PRO A 173 -12.01 12.08 2.98
CA PRO A 173 -13.00 11.50 2.08
C PRO A 173 -12.98 12.11 0.68
N GLY A 174 -12.71 13.42 0.56
CA GLY A 174 -12.69 14.10 -0.73
C GLY A 174 -11.51 13.70 -1.59
N LEU A 175 -10.34 13.49 -0.99
CA LEU A 175 -9.14 13.04 -1.71
C LEU A 175 -9.15 11.52 -1.95
N ALA A 176 -9.75 10.74 -1.06
CA ALA A 176 -9.94 9.30 -1.24
C ALA A 176 -10.86 9.00 -2.45
N ASP A 177 -11.89 9.82 -2.66
CA ASP A 177 -12.76 9.71 -3.84
C ASP A 177 -11.97 9.95 -5.14
N LEU A 178 -11.03 10.90 -5.15
CA LEU A 178 -10.16 11.14 -6.31
C LEU A 178 -9.30 9.91 -6.63
N LEU A 179 -8.72 9.26 -5.61
CA LEU A 179 -7.94 8.02 -5.77
C LEU A 179 -8.76 6.84 -6.32
N SER A 180 -10.08 6.91 -6.24
CA SER A 180 -10.99 5.86 -6.72
C SER A 180 -11.28 5.95 -8.22
N THR A 181 -10.86 7.04 -8.87
CA THR A 181 -11.08 7.26 -10.32
C THR A 181 -9.77 7.53 -11.03
N GLU A 182 -9.66 7.12 -12.30
CA GLU A 182 -8.43 7.32 -13.07
C GLU A 182 -8.11 8.81 -13.27
N GLY A 183 -9.13 9.62 -13.52
CA GLY A 183 -8.99 11.08 -13.64
C GLY A 183 -8.50 11.71 -12.34
N GLY A 184 -9.09 11.33 -11.20
CA GLY A 184 -8.68 11.84 -9.89
C GLY A 184 -7.28 11.38 -9.48
N GLN A 185 -6.87 10.15 -9.81
CA GLN A 185 -5.50 9.67 -9.60
C GLN A 185 -4.49 10.51 -10.39
N HIS A 186 -4.81 10.88 -11.63
CA HIS A 186 -3.95 11.74 -12.44
C HIS A 186 -3.84 13.16 -11.88
N VAL A 187 -4.97 13.77 -11.51
CA VAL A 187 -4.98 15.10 -10.87
C VAL A 187 -4.13 15.09 -9.61
N LEU A 188 -4.34 14.10 -8.75
CA LEU A 188 -3.57 13.97 -7.51
C LEU A 188 -2.08 13.70 -7.77
N ALA A 189 -1.75 12.86 -8.75
CA ALA A 189 -0.36 12.62 -9.16
C ALA A 189 0.31 13.92 -9.63
N SER A 190 -0.40 14.75 -10.40
CA SER A 190 0.11 16.03 -10.89
C SER A 190 0.35 17.03 -9.75
N VAL A 191 -0.61 17.17 -8.82
CA VAL A 191 -0.46 18.01 -7.62
C VAL A 191 0.77 17.58 -6.82
N LEU A 192 0.90 16.27 -6.60
CA LEU A 192 2.00 15.67 -5.83
C LEU A 192 3.33 15.62 -6.60
N GLY A 193 3.36 16.04 -7.87
CA GLY A 193 4.55 15.96 -8.72
C GLY A 193 5.02 14.52 -8.99
N ALA A 194 4.12 13.56 -8.92
CA ALA A 194 4.36 12.16 -9.23
C ALA A 194 4.31 11.94 -10.74
N ARG A 195 5.37 11.32 -11.28
CA ARG A 195 5.40 10.88 -12.67
C ARG A 195 4.76 9.53 -12.85
N TYR A 196 4.99 8.62 -11.92
CA TYR A 196 4.46 7.27 -12.00
C TYR A 196 3.58 6.99 -10.80
N VAL A 197 2.36 6.54 -11.07
CA VAL A 197 1.43 6.03 -10.06
C VAL A 197 1.48 4.52 -10.09
N ILE A 198 1.81 3.92 -8.95
CA ILE A 198 1.93 2.47 -8.79
C ILE A 198 0.73 1.98 -7.99
N GLU A 199 -0.02 1.07 -8.57
CA GLU A 199 -1.06 0.32 -7.89
C GLU A 199 -0.65 -1.12 -7.72
N CYS A 200 -0.73 -1.62 -6.50
CA CYS A 200 -0.59 -3.04 -6.23
C CYS A 200 -1.96 -3.66 -6.00
N ARG A 201 -2.16 -4.86 -6.53
CA ARG A 201 -3.33 -5.68 -6.26
C ARG A 201 -2.92 -7.13 -6.06
N PHE A 202 -3.61 -7.78 -5.14
CA PHE A 202 -3.49 -9.23 -5.01
C PHE A 202 -4.42 -9.91 -6.01
N GLU A 203 -3.88 -10.89 -6.69
CA GLU A 203 -4.61 -11.69 -7.67
C GLU A 203 -4.46 -13.17 -7.33
N LYS A 204 -5.42 -13.96 -7.81
CA LYS A 204 -5.37 -15.40 -7.70
C LYS A 204 -5.27 -16.01 -9.08
N VAL A 205 -4.13 -16.64 -9.38
CA VAL A 205 -3.90 -17.37 -10.62
C VAL A 205 -3.93 -18.86 -10.30
N GLY A 206 -5.07 -19.49 -10.56
CA GLY A 206 -5.32 -20.88 -10.18
C GLY A 206 -5.34 -21.07 -8.66
N LEU A 207 -4.35 -21.79 -8.13
CA LEU A 207 -4.20 -22.06 -6.69
C LEU A 207 -3.20 -21.14 -5.99
N VAL A 208 -2.48 -20.31 -6.74
CA VAL A 208 -1.43 -19.43 -6.21
C VAL A 208 -1.98 -18.01 -6.09
N GLU A 209 -1.75 -17.39 -4.93
CA GLU A 209 -1.96 -15.96 -4.76
C GLU A 209 -0.67 -15.23 -5.19
N GLY A 210 -0.83 -14.18 -5.99
CA GLY A 210 0.24 -13.34 -6.50
C GLY A 210 -0.03 -11.87 -6.22
N VAL A 211 1.02 -11.06 -6.28
CA VAL A 211 0.91 -9.61 -6.31
C VAL A 211 1.19 -9.14 -7.72
N ALA A 212 0.23 -8.49 -8.35
CA ALA A 212 0.43 -7.76 -9.58
C ALA A 212 0.58 -6.27 -9.26
N ALA A 213 1.43 -5.58 -10.02
CA ALA A 213 1.52 -4.13 -9.96
C ALA A 213 1.23 -3.52 -11.33
N ARG A 214 0.44 -2.46 -11.33
CA ARG A 214 0.18 -1.61 -12.48
C ARG A 214 0.91 -0.31 -12.26
N ILE A 215 1.63 0.14 -13.28
CA ILE A 215 2.27 1.45 -13.31
C ILE A 215 1.57 2.31 -14.36
N MET A 216 1.17 3.51 -13.96
CA MET A 216 0.58 4.51 -14.83
C MET A 216 1.54 5.68 -14.95
N ASP A 217 1.88 6.04 -16.18
CA ASP A 217 2.60 7.27 -16.46
C ASP A 217 1.63 8.45 -16.44
N ALA A 218 1.85 9.39 -15.54
CA ALA A 218 0.97 10.53 -15.35
C ALA A 218 1.05 11.54 -16.51
N GLN A 219 2.10 11.56 -17.33
CA GLN A 219 2.19 12.46 -18.48
C GLN A 219 1.59 11.83 -19.74
N SER A 220 1.93 10.57 -20.05
CA SER A 220 1.43 9.90 -21.27
C SER A 220 0.06 9.24 -21.08
N HIS A 221 -0.39 9.08 -19.84
CA HIS A 221 -1.58 8.29 -19.46
C HIS A 221 -1.48 6.80 -19.80
N GLU A 222 -0.31 6.33 -20.23
CA GLU A 222 -0.08 4.93 -20.55
C GLU A 222 -0.02 4.08 -19.29
N LYS A 223 -0.47 2.84 -19.42
CA LYS A 223 -0.53 1.87 -18.33
C LYS A 223 0.26 0.64 -18.74
N HIS A 224 1.15 0.24 -17.86
CA HIS A 224 1.92 -0.97 -18.03
C HIS A 224 1.67 -1.89 -16.83
N LEU A 225 1.66 -3.19 -17.11
CA LEU A 225 1.53 -4.21 -16.07
C LEU A 225 2.91 -4.79 -15.81
N ALA A 226 3.39 -4.64 -14.58
CA ALA A 226 4.56 -5.37 -14.12
C ALA A 226 4.22 -6.85 -14.00
N ARG A 227 5.24 -7.69 -14.21
CA ARG A 227 5.08 -9.14 -14.07
C ARG A 227 4.61 -9.49 -12.65
N PRO A 228 3.55 -10.31 -12.49
CA PRO A 228 3.10 -10.74 -11.17
C PRO A 228 4.18 -11.50 -10.41
N VAL A 229 4.21 -11.31 -9.08
CA VAL A 229 5.11 -12.02 -8.16
C VAL A 229 4.30 -12.93 -7.26
N ASP A 230 4.62 -14.22 -7.30
CA ASP A 230 3.95 -15.21 -6.46
C ASP A 230 4.24 -14.99 -4.96
N VAL A 231 3.19 -15.06 -4.16
CA VAL A 231 3.23 -14.90 -2.70
C VAL A 231 2.55 -16.11 -2.05
N GLU A 232 3.37 -17.08 -1.66
CA GLU A 232 2.94 -18.27 -0.93
C GLU A 232 3.06 -18.08 0.58
N ARG A 233 2.43 -18.98 1.34
CA ARG A 233 2.47 -18.99 2.82
C ARG A 233 3.88 -19.00 3.42
N HIS A 234 4.87 -19.45 2.65
CA HIS A 234 6.26 -19.52 3.08
C HIS A 234 7.16 -18.46 2.47
N THR A 235 6.66 -17.68 1.51
CA THR A 235 7.42 -16.62 0.83
C THR A 235 7.96 -15.61 1.83
N ASP A 236 9.24 -15.31 1.70
CA ASP A 236 9.85 -14.17 2.40
C ASP A 236 9.27 -12.88 1.81
N VAL A 237 8.58 -12.11 2.67
CA VAL A 237 7.97 -10.84 2.32
C VAL A 237 9.00 -9.89 1.71
N GLY A 238 10.19 -9.81 2.29
CA GLY A 238 11.24 -8.92 1.78
C GLY A 238 11.64 -9.30 0.35
N ALA A 239 11.83 -10.60 0.10
CA ALA A 239 12.16 -11.10 -1.24
C ALA A 239 11.03 -10.87 -2.25
N ALA A 240 9.76 -11.00 -1.85
CA ALA A 240 8.63 -10.71 -2.72
C ALA A 240 8.55 -9.23 -3.09
N VAL A 241 8.74 -8.33 -2.13
CA VAL A 241 8.78 -6.88 -2.35
C VAL A 241 9.93 -6.50 -3.27
N HIS A 242 11.12 -7.07 -3.06
CA HIS A 242 12.27 -6.84 -3.94
C HIS A 242 12.01 -7.26 -5.38
N ARG A 243 11.49 -8.47 -5.61
CA ARG A 243 11.14 -8.94 -6.96
C ARG A 243 10.08 -8.06 -7.62
N LEU A 244 9.12 -7.55 -6.85
CA LEU A 244 8.09 -6.66 -7.37
C LEU A 244 8.67 -5.30 -7.76
N ALA A 245 9.58 -4.76 -6.95
CA ALA A 245 10.30 -3.51 -7.26
C ALA A 245 11.17 -3.66 -8.51
N GLU A 246 11.89 -4.77 -8.66
CA GLU A 246 12.67 -5.09 -9.86
C GLU A 246 11.76 -5.13 -11.10
N ALA A 247 10.64 -5.85 -11.03
CA ALA A 247 9.68 -5.94 -12.13
C ALA A 247 9.10 -4.57 -12.53
N LEU A 248 8.82 -3.71 -11.56
CA LEU A 248 8.35 -2.34 -11.80
C LEU A 248 9.43 -1.48 -12.46
N TRP A 249 10.67 -1.59 -11.98
CA TRP A 249 11.78 -0.81 -12.51
C TRP A 249 12.12 -1.18 -13.95
N THR A 250 12.09 -2.47 -14.30
CA THR A 250 12.26 -2.92 -15.70
C THR A 250 11.24 -2.24 -16.63
N VAL A 251 9.97 -2.19 -16.22
CA VAL A 251 8.92 -1.53 -17.01
C VAL A 251 9.23 -0.04 -17.20
N VAL A 252 9.66 0.66 -16.15
CA VAL A 252 10.04 2.08 -16.25
C VAL A 252 11.20 2.30 -17.23
N GLN A 253 12.21 1.43 -17.19
CA GLN A 253 13.36 1.51 -18.11
C GLN A 253 12.95 1.29 -19.56
N GLU A 254 12.12 0.27 -19.83
CA GLU A 254 11.62 -0.03 -21.17
C GLU A 254 10.75 1.11 -21.75
N THR A 255 9.90 1.72 -20.92
CA THR A 255 9.08 2.87 -21.32
C THR A 255 9.94 4.11 -21.59
N ALA A 256 10.97 4.35 -20.77
CA ALA A 256 11.88 5.48 -20.97
C ALA A 256 12.71 5.35 -22.25
N GLU A 257 13.19 4.14 -22.57
CA GLU A 257 13.95 3.86 -23.80
C GLU A 257 13.07 4.02 -25.06
N SER A 258 11.82 3.58 -25.00
CA SER A 258 10.86 3.70 -26.11
C SER A 258 10.50 5.15 -26.45
N ALA A 259 10.52 6.05 -25.46
CA ALA A 259 10.27 7.48 -25.67
C ALA A 259 11.48 8.23 -26.29
N SER A 260 12.70 7.70 -26.12
CA SER A 260 13.92 8.27 -26.71
C SER A 260 14.21 7.86 -28.16
N ASP A 261 13.47 6.87 -28.68
CA ASP A 261 13.65 6.32 -30.04
C ASP A 261 12.69 6.91 -31.09
N GLU A 262 11.87 7.93 -30.76
CA GLU A 262 11.10 8.64 -31.79
C GLU A 262 12.06 9.41 -32.72
N PRO A 263 12.10 9.07 -34.03
CA PRO A 263 12.98 9.76 -34.96
C PRO A 263 12.49 11.20 -35.11
N VAL A 264 13.38 12.16 -34.84
CA VAL A 264 13.23 13.55 -35.26
C VAL A 264 12.99 13.52 -36.77
N ASN A 265 11.72 13.65 -37.16
CA ASN A 265 11.34 13.83 -38.54
C ASN A 265 11.77 15.25 -38.90
N ASP A 266 13.03 15.40 -39.26
CA ASP A 266 13.56 16.60 -39.92
C ASP A 266 12.83 16.71 -41.26
N GLY A 267 11.64 17.31 -41.19
CA GLY A 267 10.92 17.82 -42.33
C GLY A 267 11.76 18.91 -42.98
N ALA A 268 12.73 18.49 -43.79
CA ALA A 268 13.37 19.31 -44.80
C ALA A 268 12.29 19.67 -45.84
N GLY A 269 11.52 20.70 -45.54
CA GLY A 269 10.62 21.35 -46.47
C GLY A 269 11.38 22.37 -47.32
N GLY A 270 11.27 22.22 -48.64
CA GLY A 270 11.19 23.31 -49.62
C GLY A 270 12.49 23.89 -50.13
#